data_AF-A0AAX1Q815-F1
#
_entry.id   AF-A0AAX1Q815-F1
#
_cell.length_a   1.000
_cell.length_b   1.000
_cell.length_c   1.000
_cell.angle_alpha   90.00
_cell.angle_beta   90.00
_cell.angle_gamma   90.00
#
_symmetry.space_group_name_H-M   'P 1'
#
loop_
_entity.id
_entity.type
_entity.pdbx_description
1 polymer ?
#
loop_
_entity_poly.entity_id
_entity_poly.type
_entity_poly.pdbx_seq_one_letter_code
_entity_poly.pdbx_strand_id
1 'polypeptide(L)'
;MTNWEDIRKEWETTKITLAALAEKHDIKIGTLKSRKSREGWSRDPTEKDATQNKKVATIQDAEPKRKRSGNPNPKNQFTKRNKAAEKHGLFSKFLPEETQEIMDAMLEFSSADLIWQQIQLQYAAIIRAQRIMFVTDQGEMIKELKKTKESYSDKGSSSEEEWEFQFAWDRHATFLTAQSRAMAELRNLIKQFDEQAHIDDERRLKLEGMQVTIDKSKAELEKLTTKEDDGPIEIVIKRKGEDT
;
A
#
# COMPACT_ATOMS: atom_id res chain seq x y z
N MET A 1 51.17 -53.51 32.39
CA MET A 1 49.76 -53.10 32.22
C MET A 1 49.59 -51.80 32.98
N THR A 2 49.06 -50.75 32.37
CA THR A 2 48.93 -49.43 33.00
C THR A 2 47.96 -49.51 34.18
N ASN A 3 48.40 -49.17 35.40
CA ASN A 3 47.55 -49.23 36.59
C ASN A 3 46.70 -47.97 36.71
N TRP A 4 45.45 -48.05 36.25
CA TRP A 4 44.53 -46.90 36.19
C TRP A 4 44.07 -46.41 37.57
N GLU A 5 44.06 -47.29 38.57
CA GLU A 5 43.68 -46.93 39.94
C GLU A 5 44.71 -46.01 40.59
N ASP A 6 46.00 -46.26 40.34
CA ASP A 6 47.10 -45.43 40.84
C ASP A 6 47.08 -44.04 40.18
N ILE A 7 46.84 -43.98 38.87
CA ILE A 7 46.74 -42.73 38.11
C ILE A 7 45.55 -41.88 38.59
N ARG A 8 44.42 -42.54 38.87
CA ARG A 8 43.25 -41.87 39.44
C ARG A 8 43.56 -41.31 40.83
N LYS A 9 44.10 -42.13 41.74
CA LYS A 9 44.49 -41.66 43.07
C LYS A 9 45.47 -40.50 43.00
N GLU A 10 46.46 -40.56 42.11
CA GLU A 10 47.42 -39.49 41.92
C GLU A 10 46.75 -38.20 41.42
N TRP A 11 45.80 -38.29 40.48
CA TRP A 11 45.02 -37.14 40.02
C TRP A 11 44.17 -36.52 41.12
N GLU A 12 43.50 -37.33 41.93
CA GLU A 12 42.58 -36.86 42.98
C GLU A 12 43.33 -36.30 44.20
N THR A 13 44.52 -36.82 44.51
CA THR A 13 45.32 -36.39 45.68
C THR A 13 46.29 -35.24 45.39
N THR A 14 46.77 -35.11 44.15
CA THR A 14 47.81 -34.12 43.81
C THR A 14 47.27 -32.97 42.94
N LYS A 15 47.89 -31.79 43.07
CA LYS A 15 47.60 -30.62 42.20
C LYS A 15 48.34 -30.66 40.84
N ILE A 16 48.67 -31.85 40.34
CA ILE A 16 49.37 -32.03 39.06
C ILE A 16 48.44 -31.70 37.88
N THR A 17 48.97 -31.21 36.75
CA THR A 17 48.18 -30.97 35.54
C THR A 17 47.99 -32.26 34.74
N LEU A 18 46.90 -32.38 33.96
CA LEU A 18 46.67 -33.60 33.14
C LEU A 18 47.81 -33.86 32.14
N ALA A 19 48.53 -32.82 31.72
CA ALA A 19 49.67 -32.94 30.84
C ALA A 19 50.88 -33.58 31.54
N ALA A 20 51.22 -33.11 32.75
CA ALA A 20 52.30 -33.69 33.54
C ALA A 20 52.01 -35.13 33.99
N LEU A 21 50.73 -35.45 34.30
CA LEU A 21 50.33 -36.82 34.62
C LEU A 21 50.44 -37.76 33.39
N ALA A 22 50.13 -37.25 32.20
CA ALA A 22 50.26 -37.98 30.94
C ALA A 22 51.73 -38.30 30.61
N GLU A 23 52.64 -37.34 30.79
CA GLU A 23 54.09 -37.55 30.59
C GLU A 23 54.68 -38.53 31.61
N LYS A 24 54.28 -38.44 32.89
CA LYS A 24 54.80 -39.32 33.95
C LYS A 24 54.49 -40.81 33.73
N HIS A 25 53.31 -41.10 33.16
CA HIS A 25 52.84 -42.46 32.93
C HIS A 25 53.01 -42.94 31.48
N ASP A 26 53.63 -42.13 30.61
CA ASP A 26 53.79 -42.36 29.16
C ASP A 26 52.46 -42.67 28.45
N ILE A 27 51.43 -41.87 28.74
CA ILE A 27 50.07 -42.03 28.20
C ILE A 27 49.71 -40.81 27.37
N LYS A 28 49.07 -41.03 26.21
CA LYS A 28 48.50 -39.93 25.43
C LYS A 28 47.48 -39.14 26.26
N ILE A 29 47.64 -37.82 26.35
CA ILE A 29 46.75 -36.93 27.12
C ILE A 29 45.26 -37.07 26.77
N GLY A 30 44.94 -37.41 25.52
CA GLY A 30 43.56 -37.66 25.07
C GLY A 30 42.93 -38.89 25.73
N THR A 31 43.72 -39.96 25.95
CA THR A 31 43.27 -41.17 26.63
C THR A 31 42.95 -40.88 28.10
N LEU A 32 43.80 -40.08 28.75
CA LEU A 32 43.62 -39.64 30.13
C LEU A 32 42.36 -38.76 30.29
N LYS A 33 42.12 -37.82 29.38
CA LYS A 33 40.91 -36.98 29.35
C LYS A 33 39.62 -37.81 29.19
N SER A 34 39.64 -38.80 28.30
CA SER A 34 38.50 -39.70 28.05
C SER A 34 38.18 -40.55 29.29
N ARG A 35 39.20 -41.16 29.91
CA ARG A 35 39.06 -41.94 31.15
C ARG A 35 38.55 -41.10 32.31
N LYS A 36 39.14 -39.93 32.56
CA LYS A 36 38.68 -38.96 33.57
C LYS A 36 37.19 -38.63 33.43
N SER A 37 36.71 -38.46 32.19
CA SER A 37 35.29 -38.20 31.92
C SER A 37 34.40 -39.41 32.13
N ARG A 38 34.83 -40.61 31.70
CA ARG A 38 34.04 -41.85 31.79
C ARG A 38 33.94 -42.41 33.20
N GLU A 39 34.99 -42.23 34.00
CA GLU A 39 35.10 -42.76 35.36
C GLU A 39 34.85 -41.70 36.44
N GLY A 40 34.50 -40.47 36.04
CA GLY A 40 34.07 -39.41 36.95
C GLY A 40 35.11 -38.97 37.96
N TRP A 41 36.39 -38.83 37.57
CA TRP A 41 37.43 -38.44 38.51
C TRP A 41 37.20 -36.99 38.98
N SER A 42 37.15 -36.80 40.31
CA SER A 42 36.87 -35.52 40.94
C SER A 42 38.11 -34.97 41.64
N ARG A 43 38.39 -33.68 41.45
CA ARG A 43 39.39 -32.96 42.22
C ARG A 43 38.81 -31.60 42.57
N ASP A 44 39.13 -31.10 43.76
CA ASP A 44 38.76 -29.75 44.16
C ASP A 44 39.17 -28.75 43.07
N PRO A 45 38.28 -27.79 42.71
CA PRO A 45 38.59 -26.80 41.70
C PRO A 45 39.88 -26.08 42.04
N THR A 46 40.83 -26.03 41.10
CA THR A 46 41.97 -25.13 41.24
C THR A 46 41.42 -23.71 41.37
N GLU A 47 41.82 -22.95 42.39
CA GLU A 47 41.52 -21.52 42.50
C GLU A 47 41.87 -20.86 41.17
N LYS A 48 40.83 -20.40 40.45
CA LYS A 48 41.02 -19.64 39.24
C LYS A 48 41.51 -18.27 39.69
N ASP A 49 42.80 -18.01 39.54
CA ASP A 49 43.34 -16.65 39.57
C ASP A 49 42.91 -15.95 38.27
N ALA A 50 41.61 -15.65 38.19
CA ALA A 50 41.06 -14.86 37.11
C ALA A 50 41.52 -13.42 37.34
N THR A 51 42.30 -12.91 36.40
CA THR A 51 42.76 -11.52 36.31
C THR A 51 41.71 -10.56 36.87
N GLN A 52 42.02 -9.88 37.98
CA GLN A 52 41.11 -8.91 38.54
C GLN A 52 40.81 -7.83 37.49
N ASN A 53 39.56 -7.76 37.02
CA ASN A 53 39.12 -6.69 36.13
C ASN A 53 39.15 -5.36 36.90
N LYS A 54 40.26 -4.64 36.77
CA LYS A 54 40.44 -3.32 37.37
C LYS A 54 39.49 -2.34 36.66
N LYS A 55 38.36 -2.03 37.27
CA LYS A 55 37.45 -0.96 36.80
C LYS A 55 38.20 0.39 36.90
N VAL A 56 38.54 0.97 35.76
CA VAL A 56 39.25 2.26 35.62
C VAL A 56 38.30 3.47 35.52
N ALA A 57 37.02 3.32 35.85
CA ALA A 57 36.11 4.45 35.95
C ALA A 57 36.31 5.15 37.30
N THR A 58 36.97 6.31 37.30
CA THR A 58 37.02 7.24 38.44
C THR A 58 35.58 7.61 38.82
N ILE A 59 35.12 7.17 39.98
CA ILE A 59 33.87 7.65 40.57
C ILE A 59 34.17 9.07 41.05
N GLN A 60 33.91 10.08 40.22
CA GLN A 60 33.84 11.45 40.71
C GLN A 60 32.60 11.54 41.60
N ASP A 61 32.82 11.86 42.88
CA ASP A 61 31.76 12.21 43.82
C ASP A 61 30.93 13.35 43.23
N ALA A 62 29.78 13.00 42.67
CA ALA A 62 28.85 13.97 42.13
C ALA A 62 28.22 14.72 43.30
N GLU A 63 28.65 15.97 43.51
CA GLU A 63 27.88 16.93 44.31
C GLU A 63 26.40 16.85 43.89
N PRO A 64 25.45 16.89 44.84
CA PRO A 64 24.04 16.80 44.52
C PRO A 64 23.69 17.94 43.56
N LYS A 65 23.47 17.58 42.30
CA LYS A 65 23.10 18.52 41.24
C LYS A 65 21.89 19.30 41.73
N ARG A 66 22.11 20.58 42.07
CA ARG A 66 21.03 21.55 42.31
C ARG A 66 19.99 21.33 41.22
N LYS A 67 18.72 21.13 41.60
CA LYS A 67 17.61 21.05 40.66
C LYS A 67 17.68 22.32 39.81
N ARG A 68 18.26 22.21 38.60
CA ARG A 68 18.18 23.25 37.59
C ARG A 68 16.70 23.32 37.27
N SER A 69 15.98 24.24 37.91
CA SER A 69 14.71 24.69 37.38
C SER A 69 15.02 25.10 35.95
N GLY A 70 14.59 24.30 34.99
CA GLY A 70 14.73 24.64 33.57
C GLY A 70 14.22 26.05 33.39
N ASN A 71 14.89 26.81 32.52
CA ASN A 71 14.51 28.17 32.20
C ASN A 71 12.96 28.24 32.06
N PRO A 72 12.24 29.01 32.90
CA PRO A 72 10.78 28.97 32.94
C PRO A 72 10.13 29.45 31.64
N ASN A 73 10.92 30.06 30.75
CA ASN A 73 10.50 30.39 29.40
C ASN A 73 11.62 30.10 28.39
N PRO A 74 11.80 28.84 27.96
CA PRO A 74 12.75 28.53 26.90
C PRO A 74 12.26 29.22 25.62
N LYS A 75 13.05 30.16 25.07
CA LYS A 75 12.81 30.65 23.72
C LYS A 75 12.84 29.43 22.81
N ASN A 76 11.69 29.09 22.22
CA ASN A 76 11.56 27.95 21.34
C ASN A 76 12.53 28.14 20.15
N GLN A 77 13.67 27.44 20.17
CA GLN A 77 14.65 27.49 19.07
C GLN A 77 14.11 26.78 17.82
N PHE A 78 13.01 26.03 17.95
CA PHE A 78 12.29 25.44 16.84
C PHE A 78 11.22 26.40 16.35
N THR A 79 11.60 27.22 15.37
CA THR A 79 10.72 28.13 14.64
C THR A 79 9.64 27.35 13.86
N LYS A 80 8.46 27.08 14.44
CA LYS A 80 7.23 26.59 13.74
C LYS A 80 7.36 25.37 12.79
N ARG A 81 8.53 24.75 12.65
CA ARG A 81 8.85 23.67 11.71
C ARG A 81 9.84 22.72 12.38
N ASN A 82 9.38 22.00 13.39
CA ASN A 82 10.09 20.81 13.82
C ASN A 82 9.75 19.63 12.88
N LYS A 83 10.04 19.80 11.58
CA LYS A 83 9.97 18.73 10.56
C LYS A 83 11.15 17.76 10.64
N ALA A 84 12.03 17.93 11.63
CA ALA A 84 13.26 17.15 11.76
C ALA A 84 13.02 15.74 12.35
N ALA A 85 11.87 15.53 13.00
CA ALA A 85 11.46 14.24 13.58
C ALA A 85 10.39 13.51 12.74
N GLU A 86 9.91 14.14 11.68
CA GLU A 86 8.94 13.58 10.75
C GLU A 86 9.62 12.49 9.90
N LYS A 87 9.16 11.24 10.03
CA LYS A 87 9.62 10.11 9.20
C LYS A 87 8.97 10.14 7.81
N HIS A 88 8.91 11.28 7.15
CA HIS A 88 8.27 11.35 5.84
C HIS A 88 9.23 10.94 4.72
N GLY A 89 8.69 10.23 3.73
CA GLY A 89 9.44 9.64 2.62
C GLY A 89 10.19 10.65 1.75
N LEU A 90 11.00 10.13 0.82
CA LEU A 90 11.92 10.87 -0.07
C LEU A 90 11.32 12.14 -0.72
N PHE A 91 10.01 12.15 -0.97
CA PHE A 91 9.29 13.23 -1.67
C PHE A 91 8.55 14.21 -0.76
N SER A 92 8.72 14.13 0.56
CA SER A 92 7.95 14.95 1.51
C SER A 92 8.11 16.46 1.35
N LYS A 93 9.24 16.89 0.79
CA LYS A 93 9.51 18.31 0.52
C LYS A 93 8.72 18.86 -0.67
N PHE A 94 8.23 17.99 -1.55
CA PHE A 94 7.64 18.36 -2.83
C PHE A 94 6.14 18.03 -2.92
N LEU A 95 5.66 17.11 -2.08
CA LEU A 95 4.27 16.67 -2.08
C LEU A 95 3.46 17.30 -0.92
N PRO A 96 2.20 17.67 -1.14
CA PRO A 96 1.26 17.97 -0.07
C PRO A 96 1.14 16.80 0.93
N GLU A 97 0.75 17.11 2.17
CA GLU A 97 0.62 16.12 3.25
C GLU A 97 -0.40 15.03 2.89
N GLU A 98 -1.56 15.40 2.36
CA GLU A 98 -2.58 14.47 1.86
C GLU A 98 -2.03 13.48 0.81
N THR A 99 -1.15 13.96 -0.09
CA THR A 99 -0.54 13.11 -1.12
C THR A 99 0.50 12.16 -0.53
N GLN A 100 1.18 12.57 0.54
CA GLN A 100 2.14 11.70 1.23
C GLN A 100 1.43 10.58 1.98
N GLU A 101 0.33 10.87 2.66
CA GLU A 101 -0.48 9.86 3.34
C GLU A 101 -0.95 8.77 2.36
N ILE A 102 -1.39 9.19 1.16
CA ILE A 102 -1.77 8.26 0.09
C ILE A 102 -0.57 7.42 -0.37
N MET A 103 0.59 8.03 -0.59
CA MET A 103 1.79 7.33 -1.05
C MET A 103 2.31 6.34 -0.01
N ASP A 104 2.31 6.72 1.27
CA ASP A 104 2.75 5.87 2.37
C ASP A 104 1.79 4.68 2.53
N ALA A 105 0.47 4.90 2.44
CA ALA A 105 -0.51 3.82 2.40
C ALA A 105 -0.32 2.91 1.17
N MET A 106 0.05 3.47 0.02
CA MET A 106 0.30 2.73 -1.22
C MET A 106 1.48 1.75 -1.10
N LEU A 107 2.50 2.10 -0.33
CA LEU A 107 3.68 1.26 -0.11
C LEU A 107 3.38 -0.04 0.67
N GLU A 108 2.28 -0.08 1.41
CA GLU A 108 1.85 -1.27 2.15
C GLU A 108 1.17 -2.31 1.26
N PHE A 109 0.73 -1.91 0.07
CA PHE A 109 0.00 -2.77 -0.86
C PHE A 109 0.93 -3.45 -1.87
N SER A 110 0.65 -4.72 -2.19
CA SER A 110 1.32 -5.40 -3.30
C SER A 110 0.84 -4.85 -4.66
N SER A 111 1.59 -5.12 -5.72
CA SER A 111 1.19 -4.76 -7.10
C SER A 111 -0.23 -5.28 -7.45
N ALA A 112 -0.55 -6.51 -7.06
CA ALA A 112 -1.87 -7.09 -7.29
C ALA A 112 -2.97 -6.37 -6.47
N ASP A 113 -2.68 -5.95 -5.24
CA ASP A 113 -3.62 -5.20 -4.41
C ASP A 113 -3.93 -3.82 -4.99
N LEU A 114 -2.93 -3.15 -5.56
CA LEU A 114 -3.11 -1.85 -6.21
C LEU A 114 -3.99 -1.95 -7.46
N ILE A 115 -3.74 -2.96 -8.31
CA ILE A 115 -4.59 -3.21 -9.49
C ILE A 115 -6.01 -3.55 -9.04
N TRP A 116 -6.17 -4.36 -7.98
CA TRP A 116 -7.48 -4.67 -7.42
C TRP A 116 -8.23 -3.42 -6.96
N GLN A 117 -7.58 -2.53 -6.21
CA GLN A 117 -8.19 -1.27 -5.78
C GLN A 117 -8.59 -0.40 -6.98
N GLN A 118 -7.76 -0.36 -8.03
CA GLN A 118 -8.06 0.37 -9.25
C GLN A 118 -9.28 -0.20 -9.98
N ILE A 119 -9.40 -1.54 -10.06
CA ILE A 119 -10.59 -2.21 -10.61
C ILE A 119 -11.85 -1.81 -9.83
N GLN A 120 -11.79 -1.85 -8.50
CA GLN A 120 -12.94 -1.48 -7.65
C GLN A 120 -13.34 -0.01 -7.86
N LEU A 121 -12.36 0.90 -7.91
CA LEU A 121 -12.60 2.31 -8.14
C LEU A 121 -13.22 2.56 -9.52
N GLN A 122 -12.67 1.93 -10.56
CA GLN A 122 -13.15 2.06 -11.93
C GLN A 122 -14.57 1.52 -12.07
N TYR A 123 -14.84 0.34 -11.51
CA TYR A 123 -16.17 -0.27 -11.47
C TYR A 123 -17.20 0.61 -10.73
N ALA A 124 -16.82 1.16 -9.57
CA ALA A 124 -17.67 2.08 -8.83
C ALA A 124 -17.95 3.38 -9.60
N ALA A 125 -16.94 3.92 -10.30
CA ALA A 125 -17.09 5.11 -11.14
C ALA A 125 -18.07 4.86 -12.29
N ILE A 126 -18.03 3.69 -12.93
CA ILE A 126 -18.96 3.30 -13.99
C ILE A 126 -20.40 3.25 -13.47
N ILE A 127 -20.63 2.57 -12.34
CA ILE A 127 -21.96 2.49 -11.72
C ILE A 127 -22.47 3.89 -11.37
N ARG A 128 -21.60 4.73 -10.80
CA ARG A 128 -21.96 6.11 -10.45
C ARG A 128 -22.28 6.94 -11.69
N ALA A 129 -21.52 6.78 -12.78
CA ALA A 129 -21.74 7.48 -14.03
C ALA A 129 -23.10 7.13 -14.65
N GLN A 130 -23.52 5.86 -14.59
CA GLN A 130 -24.86 5.43 -15.03
C GLN A 130 -25.99 6.14 -14.28
N ARG A 131 -25.80 6.44 -12.98
CA ARG A 131 -26.79 7.18 -12.18
C ARG A 131 -26.83 8.67 -12.48
N ILE A 132 -25.69 9.27 -12.84
CA ILE A 132 -25.58 10.72 -13.08
C ILE A 132 -26.03 11.10 -14.51
N MET A 133 -25.66 10.31 -15.51
CA MET A 133 -25.89 10.63 -16.93
C MET A 133 -27.28 10.23 -17.45
N PHE A 134 -28.27 10.11 -16.57
CA PHE A 134 -29.63 9.70 -16.95
C PHE A 134 -30.24 10.72 -17.91
N VAL A 135 -30.66 10.25 -19.09
CA VAL A 135 -31.47 11.00 -20.07
C VAL A 135 -32.89 10.45 -19.94
N THR A 136 -33.85 11.31 -19.63
CA THR A 136 -35.25 10.94 -19.37
C THR A 136 -36.05 10.73 -20.65
N ASP A 137 -35.81 11.57 -21.66
CA ASP A 137 -36.55 11.56 -22.92
C ASP A 137 -35.68 12.05 -24.09
N GLN A 138 -36.06 11.64 -25.31
CA GLN A 138 -35.38 12.04 -26.54
C GLN A 138 -35.44 13.57 -26.76
N GLY A 139 -36.51 14.24 -26.30
CA GLY A 139 -36.67 15.68 -26.37
C GLY A 139 -35.94 16.47 -25.28
N GLU A 140 -35.21 15.81 -24.38
CA GLU A 140 -34.54 16.49 -23.26
C GLU A 140 -33.43 17.42 -23.76
N MET A 141 -33.47 18.66 -23.30
CA MET A 141 -32.50 19.70 -23.59
C MET A 141 -32.09 20.37 -22.29
N ILE A 142 -30.80 20.36 -21.97
CA ILE A 142 -30.24 21.16 -20.89
C ILE A 142 -29.75 22.48 -21.47
N LYS A 143 -30.07 23.56 -20.78
CA LYS A 143 -29.68 24.92 -21.12
C LYS A 143 -28.82 25.47 -19.98
N GLU A 144 -27.55 25.74 -20.26
CA GLU A 144 -26.60 26.32 -19.29
C GLU A 144 -26.19 27.73 -19.71
N LEU A 145 -26.16 28.66 -18.76
CA LEU A 145 -25.76 30.04 -19.00
C LEU A 145 -24.23 30.09 -19.16
N LYS A 146 -23.76 30.30 -20.38
CA LYS A 146 -22.34 30.29 -20.70
C LYS A 146 -21.68 31.62 -20.35
N LYS A 147 -22.37 32.73 -20.64
CA LYS A 147 -21.82 34.06 -20.45
C LYS A 147 -22.92 35.11 -20.37
N THR A 148 -22.80 36.03 -19.43
CA THR A 148 -23.59 37.27 -19.40
C THR A 148 -22.65 38.43 -19.68
N LYS A 149 -23.01 39.27 -20.65
CA LYS A 149 -22.34 40.55 -20.91
C LYS A 149 -23.32 41.66 -20.60
N GLU A 150 -22.99 42.48 -19.61
CA GLU A 150 -23.69 43.74 -19.38
C GLU A 150 -22.91 44.85 -20.08
N SER A 151 -23.60 45.61 -20.93
CA SER A 151 -23.07 46.80 -21.58
C SER A 151 -23.82 48.03 -21.09
N TYR A 152 -23.08 49.01 -20.57
CA TYR A 152 -23.63 50.27 -20.09
C TYR A 152 -23.32 51.37 -21.11
N SER A 153 -24.35 52.02 -21.63
CA SER A 153 -24.24 53.19 -22.50
C SER A 153 -25.01 54.39 -21.94
N ASP A 154 -24.68 55.59 -22.39
CA ASP A 154 -25.35 56.85 -22.00
C ASP A 154 -26.87 56.87 -22.29
N LYS A 155 -27.39 55.93 -23.09
CA LYS A 155 -28.82 55.80 -23.43
C LYS A 155 -29.52 54.63 -22.73
N GLY A 156 -28.83 53.89 -21.88
CA GLY A 156 -29.37 52.74 -21.15
C GLY A 156 -28.39 51.58 -21.01
N SER A 157 -28.72 50.65 -20.11
CA SER A 157 -28.02 49.39 -19.92
C SER A 157 -28.68 48.29 -20.76
N SER A 158 -27.88 47.47 -21.45
CA SER A 158 -28.35 46.23 -22.10
C SER A 158 -27.55 45.02 -21.62
N SER A 159 -28.25 43.91 -21.40
CA SER A 159 -27.66 42.63 -21.03
C SER A 159 -27.82 41.63 -22.17
N GLU A 160 -26.71 41.02 -22.61
CA GLU A 160 -26.69 39.89 -23.53
C GLU A 160 -26.34 38.61 -22.78
N GLU A 161 -27.16 37.57 -22.93
CA GLU A 161 -26.93 36.24 -22.36
C GLU A 161 -26.63 35.24 -23.48
N GLU A 162 -25.45 34.62 -23.43
CA GLU A 162 -25.07 33.51 -24.28
C GLU A 162 -25.37 32.19 -23.55
N TRP A 163 -26.14 31.31 -24.19
CA TRP A 163 -26.57 30.03 -23.63
C TRP A 163 -25.94 28.86 -24.39
N GLU A 164 -25.51 27.84 -23.65
CA GLU A 164 -25.04 26.57 -24.19
C GLU A 164 -26.15 25.52 -24.05
N PHE A 165 -26.41 24.80 -25.14
CA PHE A 165 -27.46 23.80 -25.20
C PHE A 165 -26.82 22.42 -25.34
N GLN A 166 -27.19 21.50 -24.45
CA GLN A 166 -26.80 20.10 -24.54
C GLN A 166 -28.05 19.27 -24.81
N PHE A 167 -28.06 18.61 -25.97
CA PHE A 167 -29.16 17.74 -26.40
C PHE A 167 -29.02 16.34 -25.82
N ALA A 168 -30.15 15.69 -25.57
CA ALA A 168 -30.25 14.30 -25.11
C ALA A 168 -29.34 13.33 -25.88
N TRP A 169 -29.42 13.35 -27.21
CA TRP A 169 -28.66 12.43 -28.08
C TRP A 169 -27.15 12.66 -28.02
N ASP A 170 -26.69 13.92 -27.91
CA ASP A 170 -25.27 14.25 -27.84
C ASP A 170 -24.66 13.84 -26.49
N ARG A 171 -25.39 14.10 -25.39
CA ARG A 171 -25.02 13.59 -24.06
C ARG A 171 -24.98 12.07 -24.03
N HIS A 172 -25.96 11.41 -24.67
CA HIS A 172 -26.02 9.95 -24.73
C HIS A 172 -24.85 9.36 -25.53
N ALA A 173 -24.52 9.93 -26.69
CA ALA A 173 -23.37 9.51 -27.50
C ALA A 173 -22.04 9.72 -26.75
N THR A 174 -21.88 10.86 -26.09
CA THR A 174 -20.71 11.16 -25.25
C THR A 174 -20.60 10.17 -24.09
N PHE A 175 -21.72 9.86 -23.43
CA PHE A 175 -21.78 8.86 -22.37
C PHE A 175 -21.38 7.46 -22.84
N LEU A 176 -21.95 6.97 -23.94
CA LEU A 176 -21.64 5.65 -24.49
C LEU A 176 -20.16 5.54 -24.88
N THR A 177 -19.60 6.61 -25.44
CA THR A 177 -18.18 6.67 -25.80
C THR A 177 -17.30 6.64 -24.55
N ALA A 178 -17.60 7.45 -23.55
CA ALA A 178 -16.86 7.47 -22.28
C ALA A 178 -16.97 6.13 -21.55
N GLN A 179 -18.17 5.53 -21.52
CA GLN A 179 -18.41 4.24 -20.89
C GLN A 179 -17.66 3.13 -21.61
N SER A 180 -17.65 3.11 -22.94
CA SER A 180 -16.91 2.10 -23.72
C SER A 180 -15.40 2.14 -23.47
N ARG A 181 -14.83 3.33 -23.33
CA ARG A 181 -13.42 3.51 -22.92
C ARG A 181 -13.18 3.02 -21.50
N ALA A 182 -14.02 3.43 -20.55
CA ALA A 182 -13.94 2.97 -19.16
C ALA A 182 -14.05 1.44 -19.03
N MET A 183 -14.91 0.81 -19.82
CA MET A 183 -15.08 -0.64 -19.90
C MET A 183 -13.86 -1.34 -20.50
N ALA A 184 -13.19 -0.72 -21.49
CA ALA A 184 -11.97 -1.26 -22.09
C ALA A 184 -10.82 -1.25 -21.09
N GLU A 185 -10.63 -0.15 -20.37
CA GLU A 185 -9.65 -0.05 -19.29
C GLU A 185 -9.92 -1.06 -18.19
N LEU A 186 -11.18 -1.21 -17.76
CA LEU A 186 -11.55 -2.20 -16.76
C LEU A 186 -11.20 -3.64 -17.19
N ARG A 187 -11.45 -4.01 -18.45
CA ARG A 187 -11.03 -5.32 -18.99
C ARG A 187 -9.51 -5.50 -18.98
N ASN A 188 -8.76 -4.45 -19.32
CA ASN A 188 -7.30 -4.50 -19.27
C ASN A 188 -6.79 -4.66 -17.84
N LEU A 189 -7.36 -3.95 -16.86
CA LEU A 189 -7.01 -4.09 -15.45
C LEU A 189 -7.32 -5.49 -14.92
N ILE A 190 -8.49 -6.04 -15.26
CA ILE A 190 -8.87 -7.41 -14.92
C ILE A 190 -7.84 -8.41 -15.46
N LYS A 191 -7.42 -8.25 -16.71
CA LYS A 191 -6.39 -9.10 -17.31
C LYS A 191 -5.05 -8.99 -16.57
N GLN A 192 -4.59 -7.76 -16.26
CA GLN A 192 -3.35 -7.55 -15.51
C GLN A 192 -3.43 -8.15 -14.10
N PHE A 193 -4.60 -8.06 -13.46
CA PHE A 193 -4.84 -8.70 -12.17
C PHE A 193 -4.76 -10.22 -12.27
N ASP A 194 -5.43 -10.84 -13.25
CA ASP A 194 -5.38 -12.30 -13.46
C ASP A 194 -3.97 -12.82 -13.79
N GLU A 195 -3.14 -12.02 -14.45
CA GLU A 195 -1.74 -12.35 -14.73
C GLU A 195 -0.85 -12.31 -13.47
N GLN A 196 -1.18 -11.46 -12.50
CA GLN A 196 -0.40 -11.29 -11.26
C GLN A 196 -0.96 -12.06 -10.07
N ALA A 197 -2.26 -12.34 -10.04
CA ALA A 197 -2.94 -12.98 -8.93
C ALA A 197 -2.70 -14.48 -8.91
N HIS A 198 -2.69 -15.06 -7.70
CA HIS A 198 -2.63 -16.50 -7.54
C HIS A 198 -3.94 -17.16 -8.00
N ILE A 199 -3.86 -18.42 -8.42
CA ILE A 199 -5.00 -19.17 -8.99
C ILE A 199 -6.18 -19.28 -8.03
N ASP A 200 -5.90 -19.35 -6.72
CA ASP A 200 -6.90 -19.50 -5.65
C ASP A 200 -7.28 -18.16 -4.98
N ASP A 201 -6.96 -17.02 -5.59
CA ASP A 201 -7.31 -15.72 -5.01
C ASP A 201 -8.85 -15.51 -5.03
N GLU A 202 -9.45 -15.34 -3.86
CA GLU A 202 -10.89 -15.11 -3.66
C GLU A 202 -11.42 -13.92 -4.48
N ARG A 203 -10.55 -12.97 -4.83
CA ARG A 203 -10.90 -11.79 -5.65
C ARG A 203 -11.30 -12.16 -7.07
N ARG A 204 -10.84 -13.29 -7.61
CA ARG A 204 -11.21 -13.74 -8.96
C ARG A 204 -12.71 -14.04 -9.07
N LEU A 205 -13.30 -14.62 -8.03
CA LEU A 205 -14.75 -14.84 -7.97
C LEU A 205 -15.53 -13.52 -7.99
N LYS A 206 -15.01 -12.47 -7.33
CA LYS A 206 -15.61 -11.14 -7.35
C LYS A 206 -15.50 -10.48 -8.74
N LEU A 207 -14.41 -10.70 -9.47
CA LEU A 207 -14.26 -10.23 -10.85
C LEU A 207 -15.31 -10.81 -11.78
N GLU A 208 -15.57 -12.11 -11.66
CA GLU A 208 -16.62 -12.77 -12.45
C GLU A 208 -17.99 -12.11 -12.22
N GLY A 209 -18.34 -11.81 -10.96
CA GLY A 209 -19.58 -11.10 -10.63
C GLY A 209 -19.65 -9.68 -11.22
N MET A 210 -18.53 -8.93 -11.21
CA MET A 210 -18.45 -7.61 -11.85
C MET A 210 -18.62 -7.73 -13.36
N GLN A 211 -17.97 -8.72 -13.98
CA GLN A 211 -18.05 -9.00 -15.42
C GLN A 211 -19.49 -9.29 -15.85
N VAL A 212 -20.20 -10.15 -15.12
CA VAL A 212 -21.62 -10.47 -15.37
C VAL A 212 -22.50 -9.22 -15.29
N THR A 213 -22.26 -8.35 -14.31
CA THR A 213 -23.04 -7.11 -14.14
C THR A 213 -22.81 -6.14 -15.31
N ILE A 214 -21.57 -6.08 -15.78
CA ILE A 214 -21.18 -5.29 -16.96
C ILE A 214 -21.84 -5.83 -18.22
N ASP A 215 -21.78 -7.14 -18.44
CA ASP A 215 -22.33 -7.76 -19.64
C ASP A 215 -23.85 -7.66 -19.66
N LYS A 216 -24.51 -7.77 -18.50
CA LYS A 216 -25.92 -7.44 -18.35
C LYS A 216 -26.21 -5.99 -18.73
N SER A 217 -25.41 -5.04 -18.24
CA SER A 217 -25.57 -3.61 -18.55
C SER A 217 -25.40 -3.35 -20.06
N LYS A 218 -24.44 -4.00 -20.71
CA LYS A 218 -24.26 -3.92 -22.17
C LYS A 218 -25.47 -4.50 -22.92
N ALA A 219 -25.95 -5.67 -22.51
CA ALA A 219 -27.11 -6.29 -23.16
C ALA A 219 -28.37 -5.45 -23.01
N GLU A 220 -28.55 -4.74 -21.89
CA GLU A 220 -29.62 -3.76 -21.70
C GLU A 220 -29.48 -2.55 -22.63
N LEU A 221 -28.25 -2.04 -22.82
CA LEU A 221 -27.96 -0.97 -23.78
C LEU A 221 -28.19 -1.42 -25.23
N GLU A 222 -27.73 -2.60 -25.62
CA GLU A 222 -27.94 -3.13 -26.98
C GLU A 222 -29.43 -3.30 -27.29
N LYS A 223 -30.22 -3.78 -26.33
CA LYS A 223 -31.69 -3.88 -26.46
C LYS A 223 -32.38 -2.52 -26.58
N LEU A 224 -31.82 -1.47 -26.00
CA LEU A 224 -32.32 -0.10 -26.19
C LEU A 224 -31.99 0.39 -27.61
N THR A 225 -30.80 0.08 -28.13
CA THR A 225 -30.40 0.47 -29.49
C THR A 225 -31.12 -0.29 -30.61
N THR A 226 -31.57 -1.53 -30.36
CA THR A 226 -32.25 -2.37 -31.38
C THR A 226 -33.77 -2.23 -31.40
N LYS A 227 -34.37 -1.49 -30.45
CA LYS A 227 -35.81 -1.20 -30.45
C LYS A 227 -36.21 0.00 -31.32
N GLU A 228 -35.26 0.60 -32.04
CA GLU A 228 -35.49 1.71 -32.98
C GLU A 228 -35.39 1.28 -34.46
N ASP A 229 -35.86 0.08 -34.80
CA ASP A 229 -36.02 -0.33 -36.21
C ASP A 229 -37.46 -0.07 -36.73
N ASP A 230 -38.10 0.99 -36.24
CA ASP A 230 -39.09 1.70 -37.05
C ASP A 230 -38.29 2.64 -37.95
N GLY A 231 -37.96 2.13 -39.15
CA GLY A 231 -37.23 2.86 -40.18
C GLY A 231 -37.84 4.24 -40.47
N PRO A 232 -37.11 5.13 -41.17
CA PRO A 232 -37.52 6.50 -41.40
C PRO A 232 -38.95 6.57 -41.95
N ILE A 233 -39.84 7.29 -41.26
CA ILE A 233 -41.22 7.51 -41.70
C ILE A 233 -41.18 8.25 -43.03
N GLU A 234 -41.38 7.52 -44.14
CA GLU A 234 -41.60 8.11 -45.46
C GLU A 234 -43.00 8.74 -45.49
N ILE A 235 -43.06 10.05 -45.24
CA ILE A 235 -44.30 10.82 -45.43
C ILE A 235 -44.45 11.13 -46.92
N VAL A 236 -45.21 10.30 -47.64
CA VAL A 236 -45.59 10.56 -49.03
C VAL A 236 -46.76 11.56 -49.07
N ILE A 237 -46.46 12.82 -49.39
CA ILE A 237 -47.48 13.85 -49.60
C ILE A 237 -48.05 13.69 -51.02
N LYS A 238 -49.21 13.03 -51.16
CA LYS A 238 -50.00 13.06 -52.41
C LYS A 238 -50.82 14.36 -52.48
N ARG A 239 -50.66 15.13 -53.55
CA ARG A 239 -51.60 16.22 -53.87
C ARG A 239 -52.89 15.60 -54.40
N LYS A 240 -54.03 16.11 -53.94
CA LYS A 240 -55.36 15.72 -54.41
C LYS A 240 -55.54 16.17 -55.87
N GLY A 241 -55.31 15.29 -56.85
CA GLY A 241 -55.60 15.64 -58.24
C GLY A 241 -55.05 14.78 -59.39
N GLU A 242 -54.33 13.68 -59.18
CA GLU A 242 -53.91 12.81 -60.30
C GLU A 242 -54.40 11.37 -60.09
N ASP A 243 -55.64 11.14 -60.56
CA ASP A 243 -56.10 9.84 -61.04
C ASP A 243 -56.09 9.91 -62.57
N THR A 244 -55.09 9.28 -63.22
CA THR A 244 -55.16 8.76 -64.59
C THR A 244 -54.26 7.54 -64.70
#